data_AF-A0A920TEF9-F1
#
_entry.id   AF-A0A920TEF9-F1
#
_cell.length_a   1.000
_cell.length_b   1.000
_cell.length_c   1.000
_cell.angle_alpha   90.00
_cell.angle_beta   90.00
_cell.angle_gamma   90.00
#
_symmetry.space_group_name_H-M   'P 1'
#
loop_
_entity.id
_entity.type
_entity.pdbx_description
1 polymer ?
#
loop_
_entity_poly.entity_id
_entity_poly.type
_entity_poly.pdbx_seq_one_letter_code
_entity_poly.pdbx_strand_id
1 'polypeptide(L)'
;MKKESLKGVKIKLLSRCGISPDLSGAINGRALLHIDNAYYLSNVLVENYLCKTNTSSSTAFRGFGGNQGMMIIENIVDNVAKYLRKDPAEIRKLNFYQKNKKKHHSLWYEN
;
A
#
# COMPACT_ATOMS: atom_id res chain seq x y z
N MET A 1 26.15 -10.31 6.37
CA MET A 1 24.99 -9.81 7.13
C MET A 1 23.83 -9.55 6.17
N LYS A 2 22.70 -10.27 6.30
CA LYS A 2 21.50 -10.00 5.50
C LYS A 2 20.97 -8.60 5.86
N LYS A 3 20.72 -7.74 4.87
CA LYS A 3 20.10 -6.42 5.11
C LYS A 3 18.64 -6.65 5.48
N GLU A 4 18.27 -6.28 6.70
CA GLU A 4 16.98 -6.59 7.34
C GLU A 4 15.87 -5.56 7.04
N SER A 5 16.16 -4.59 6.18
CA SER A 5 15.21 -3.55 5.75
C SER A 5 14.68 -3.82 4.35
N LEU A 6 13.43 -3.41 4.11
CA LEU A 6 12.78 -3.47 2.81
C LEU A 6 13.60 -2.66 1.79
N LYS A 7 13.82 -3.24 0.62
CA LYS A 7 14.58 -2.60 -0.48
C LYS A 7 13.71 -2.19 -1.64
N GLY A 8 12.64 -2.93 -1.89
CA GLY A 8 11.61 -2.53 -2.81
C GLY A 8 10.38 -3.39 -2.66
N VAL A 9 9.25 -2.86 -3.12
CA VAL A 9 7.98 -3.58 -3.17
C VAL A 9 7.34 -3.37 -4.54
N LYS A 10 6.76 -4.44 -5.08
CA LYS A 10 5.90 -4.40 -6.25
C LYS A 10 4.52 -4.89 -5.83
N ILE A 11 3.49 -4.07 -6.07
CA ILE A 11 2.12 -4.32 -5.61
C ILE A 11 1.19 -4.25 -6.81
N LYS A 12 0.27 -5.22 -6.91
CA LYS A 12 -0.91 -5.12 -7.78
C LYS A 12 -2.14 -4.92 -6.90
N LEU A 13 -2.78 -3.77 -7.03
CA LEU A 13 -4.01 -3.42 -6.32
C LEU A 13 -5.18 -3.62 -7.26
N LEU A 14 -6.07 -4.57 -6.95
CA LEU A 14 -7.27 -4.85 -7.73
C LEU A 14 -8.50 -4.59 -6.86
N SER A 15 -9.25 -3.54 -7.19
CA SER A 15 -10.47 -3.17 -6.45
C SER A 15 -11.71 -3.63 -7.19
N ARG A 16 -12.60 -4.34 -6.50
CA ARG A 16 -13.93 -4.69 -7.02
C ARG A 16 -14.86 -3.49 -6.90
N CYS A 17 -15.12 -2.81 -8.01
CA CYS A 17 -15.87 -1.55 -8.04
C CYS A 17 -17.39 -1.72 -8.19
N GLY A 18 -17.84 -2.87 -8.69
CA GLY A 18 -19.25 -3.11 -9.02
C GLY A 18 -19.61 -2.61 -10.42
N ILE A 19 -20.91 -2.34 -10.65
CA ILE A 19 -21.47 -2.12 -11.99
C ILE A 19 -21.26 -0.71 -12.55
N SER A 20 -21.16 0.30 -11.68
CA SER A 20 -20.89 1.70 -12.04
C SER A 20 -19.62 2.21 -11.31
N PRO A 21 -18.97 3.27 -11.81
CA PRO A 21 -17.70 3.74 -11.24
C PRO A 21 -17.85 4.34 -9.83
N ASP A 22 -18.95 5.04 -9.56
CA ASP A 22 -19.20 5.78 -8.31
C ASP A 22 -17.93 6.48 -7.78
N LEU A 23 -17.53 6.28 -6.52
CA LEU A 23 -16.34 6.89 -5.92
C LEU A 23 -15.07 6.05 -6.07
N SER A 24 -15.08 5.01 -6.91
CA SER A 24 -13.99 4.02 -6.99
C SER A 24 -12.63 4.64 -7.33
N GLY A 25 -12.60 5.65 -8.21
CA GLY A 25 -11.36 6.36 -8.56
C GLY A 25 -10.72 7.05 -7.36
N ALA A 26 -11.52 7.82 -6.62
CA ALA A 26 -11.05 8.57 -5.46
C ALA A 26 -10.65 7.63 -4.30
N ILE A 27 -11.39 6.53 -4.10
CA ILE A 27 -11.09 5.51 -3.09
C ILE A 27 -9.75 4.83 -3.38
N ASN A 28 -9.52 4.38 -4.63
CA ASN A 28 -8.25 3.76 -4.99
C ASN A 28 -7.09 4.78 -4.97
N GLY A 29 -7.34 6.02 -5.36
CA GLY A 29 -6.34 7.10 -5.22
C GLY A 29 -5.90 7.27 -3.76
N ARG A 30 -6.84 7.28 -2.81
CA ARG A 30 -6.49 7.34 -1.38
C ARG A 30 -5.77 6.08 -0.89
N ALA A 31 -6.11 4.90 -1.41
CA ALA A 31 -5.40 3.66 -1.08
C ALA A 31 -3.92 3.74 -1.49
N LEU A 32 -3.63 4.28 -2.68
CA LEU A 32 -2.25 4.50 -3.15
C LEU A 32 -1.49 5.48 -2.25
N LEU A 33 -2.14 6.57 -1.82
CA LEU A 33 -1.53 7.56 -0.92
C LEU A 33 -1.22 7.05 0.49
N HIS A 34 -1.73 5.86 0.86
CA HIS A 34 -1.50 5.24 2.17
C HIS A 34 -0.85 3.85 2.05
N ILE A 35 -0.36 3.47 0.85
CA ILE A 35 0.24 2.16 0.59
C ILE A 35 1.54 1.95 1.38
N ASP A 36 2.17 3.03 1.82
CA ASP A 36 3.41 3.06 2.58
C ASP A 36 3.18 3.04 4.10
N ASN A 37 1.99 3.42 4.56
CA ASN A 37 1.67 3.63 5.98
C ASN A 37 2.72 4.52 6.68
N ALA A 38 3.51 3.96 7.60
CA ALA A 38 4.55 4.67 8.33
C ALA A 38 5.97 4.34 7.83
N TYR A 39 6.09 3.58 6.73
CA TYR A 39 7.34 3.00 6.28
C TYR A 39 7.97 3.78 5.11
N TYR A 40 9.28 3.98 5.20
CA TYR A 40 10.06 4.50 4.10
C TYR A 40 10.34 3.41 3.06
N LEU A 41 9.70 3.53 1.90
CA LEU A 41 9.89 2.62 0.76
C LEU A 41 10.78 3.28 -0.29
N SER A 42 12.04 2.84 -0.41
CA SER A 42 13.00 3.44 -1.36
C SER A 42 12.69 3.16 -2.83
N ASN A 43 12.05 2.01 -3.11
CA ASN A 43 11.67 1.60 -4.46
C ASN A 43 10.27 0.99 -4.39
N VAL A 44 9.30 1.62 -5.04
CA VAL A 44 7.92 1.16 -5.02
C VAL A 44 7.33 1.23 -6.43
N LEU A 45 6.70 0.14 -6.84
CA LEU A 45 5.89 0.08 -8.05
C LEU A 45 4.51 -0.45 -7.68
N VAL A 46 3.46 0.32 -7.98
CA VAL A 46 2.08 -0.09 -7.75
C VAL A 46 1.31 -0.04 -9.05
N GLU A 47 0.74 -1.16 -9.45
CA GLU A 47 -0.21 -1.26 -10.55
C GLU A 47 -1.62 -1.26 -9.95
N ASN A 48 -2.46 -0.32 -10.36
CA ASN A 48 -3.78 -0.09 -9.77
C ASN A 48 -4.89 -0.35 -10.79
N TYR A 49 -5.80 -1.28 -10.47
CA TYR A 49 -6.90 -1.68 -11.34
C TYR A 49 -8.25 -1.49 -10.66
N LEU A 50 -9.16 -0.82 -11.38
CA LEU A 50 -10.55 -0.68 -11.01
C LEU A 50 -11.37 -1.72 -11.79
N CYS A 51 -11.80 -2.77 -11.09
CA CYS A 51 -12.45 -3.92 -11.71
C CYS A 51 -13.98 -3.74 -11.72
N LYS A 52 -14.55 -3.49 -12.90
CA LYS A 52 -15.99 -3.55 -13.13
C LYS A 52 -16.49 -4.98 -12.96
N THR A 53 -17.60 -5.16 -12.23
CA THR A 53 -18.22 -6.47 -11.99
C THR A 53 -19.74 -6.38 -12.02
N ASN A 54 -20.43 -7.49 -12.24
CA ASN A 54 -21.91 -7.56 -12.22
C ASN A 54 -22.47 -7.62 -10.79
N THR A 55 -22.01 -6.74 -9.91
CA THR A 55 -22.55 -6.55 -8.55
C THR A 55 -22.85 -5.09 -8.29
N SER A 56 -23.63 -4.82 -7.24
CA SER A 56 -23.92 -3.47 -6.78
C SER A 56 -22.65 -2.63 -6.66
N SER A 57 -22.72 -1.37 -7.09
CA SER A 57 -21.59 -0.45 -7.07
C SER A 57 -21.09 -0.25 -5.64
N SER A 58 -19.78 -0.39 -5.48
CA SER A 58 -19.11 -0.11 -4.21
C SER A 58 -18.90 1.40 -4.07
N THR A 59 -19.07 1.90 -2.85
CA THR A 59 -18.97 3.33 -2.53
C THR A 59 -18.07 3.57 -1.32
N ALA A 60 -18.07 4.80 -0.82
CA ALA A 60 -17.36 5.21 0.37
C ALA A 60 -17.69 4.32 1.57
N PHE A 61 -16.65 3.84 2.24
CA PHE A 61 -16.71 3.34 3.61
C PHE A 61 -15.67 4.08 4.45
N ARG A 62 -15.82 4.05 5.78
CA ARG A 62 -14.91 4.73 6.71
C ARG A 62 -13.45 4.33 6.43
N GLY A 63 -12.59 5.33 6.21
CA GLY A 63 -11.19 5.18 5.78
C GLY A 63 -10.97 5.41 4.28
N PHE A 64 -12.01 5.31 3.46
CA PHE A 64 -12.05 5.71 2.06
C PHE A 64 -10.89 5.17 1.23
N GLY A 65 -10.57 3.87 1.36
CA GLY A 65 -9.46 3.23 0.65
C GLY A 65 -8.14 3.22 1.42
N GLY A 66 -7.93 4.17 2.33
CA GLY A 66 -6.68 4.26 3.09
C GLY A 66 -6.41 3.04 3.97
N ASN A 67 -7.46 2.46 4.58
CA ASN A 67 -7.33 1.25 5.39
C ASN A 67 -6.87 0.06 4.52
N GLN A 68 -7.47 -0.08 3.33
CA GLN A 68 -7.10 -1.10 2.36
C GLN A 68 -5.65 -0.93 1.88
N GLY A 69 -5.21 0.31 1.64
CA GLY A 69 -3.83 0.63 1.29
C GLY A 69 -2.83 0.22 2.38
N MET A 70 -3.07 0.66 3.63
CA MET A 70 -2.17 0.36 4.76
C MET A 70 -2.11 -1.14 5.08
N MET A 71 -3.22 -1.87 4.94
CA MET A 71 -3.27 -3.30 5.26
C MET A 71 -2.30 -4.13 4.39
N ILE A 72 -2.06 -3.69 3.14
CA ILE A 72 -1.15 -4.38 2.22
C ILE A 72 0.29 -4.35 2.76
N ILE A 73 0.79 -3.17 3.14
CA ILE A 73 2.16 -3.05 3.63
C ILE A 73 2.36 -3.66 5.02
N GLU A 74 1.35 -3.58 5.90
CA GLU A 74 1.40 -4.30 7.19
C GLU A 74 1.51 -5.81 6.98
N ASN A 75 0.75 -6.37 6.04
CA ASN A 75 0.83 -7.79 5.72
C ASN A 75 2.21 -8.19 5.16
N ILE A 76 2.79 -7.35 4.29
CA ILE A 76 4.16 -7.55 3.78
C ILE A 76 5.18 -7.55 4.92
N VAL A 77 5.11 -6.56 5.81
CA VAL A 77 6.04 -6.45 6.96
C VAL A 77 5.93 -7.66 7.89
N ASP A 78 4.72 -8.09 8.22
CA ASP A 78 4.50 -9.27 9.07
C ASP A 78 5.02 -10.55 8.42
N ASN A 79 4.83 -10.73 7.11
CA ASN A 79 5.38 -11.89 6.38
C ASN A 79 6.90 -11.87 6.34
N VAL A 80 7.52 -10.71 6.15
CA VAL A 80 8.98 -10.56 6.21
C VAL A 80 9.51 -10.89 7.61
N ALA A 81 8.85 -10.42 8.66
CA ALA A 81 9.22 -10.72 10.04
C ALA A 81 9.16 -12.23 10.34
N LYS A 82 8.08 -12.90 9.91
CA LYS A 82 7.93 -14.36 10.02
C LYS A 82 9.04 -15.11 9.28
N TYR A 83 9.34 -14.71 8.04
CA TYR A 83 10.40 -15.33 7.24
C TYR A 83 11.79 -15.17 7.89
N LEU A 84 12.08 -14.00 8.46
CA LEU A 84 13.33 -13.72 9.15
C LEU A 84 13.38 -14.26 10.59
N ARG A 85 12.25 -14.79 11.11
CA ARG A 85 12.07 -15.23 12.50
C ARG A 85 12.44 -14.14 13.51
N LYS A 86 11.97 -12.92 13.23
CA LYS A 86 12.15 -11.74 14.08
C LYS A 86 10.83 -11.23 14.61
N ASP A 87 10.90 -10.44 15.68
CA ASP A 87 9.75 -9.68 16.16
C ASP A 87 9.28 -8.72 15.05
N PRO A 88 8.01 -8.78 14.62
CA PRO A 88 7.44 -7.82 13.69
C PRO A 88 7.63 -6.36 14.11
N ALA A 89 7.64 -6.06 15.41
CA ALA A 89 7.89 -4.70 15.89
C ALA A 89 9.30 -4.19 15.54
N GLU A 90 10.31 -5.07 15.50
CA GLU A 90 11.67 -4.71 15.07
C GLU A 90 11.70 -4.38 13.57
N ILE A 91 11.06 -5.21 12.74
CA ILE A 91 11.00 -4.97 11.29
C ILE A 91 10.27 -3.66 11.00
N ARG A 92 9.19 -3.36 11.72
CA ARG A 92 8.50 -2.06 11.61
C ARG A 92 9.44 -0.89 11.90
N LYS A 93 10.11 -0.92 13.06
CA LYS A 93 11.04 0.14 13.49
C LYS A 93 12.18 0.38 12.50
N LEU A 94 12.73 -0.68 11.92
CA LEU A 94 13.79 -0.59 10.92
C LEU A 94 13.37 0.14 9.64
N ASN A 95 12.08 0.09 9.31
CA ASN A 95 11.55 0.64 8.06
C ASN A 95 10.76 1.95 8.25
N PHE A 96 10.57 2.46 9.47
CA PHE A 96 9.88 3.74 9.67
C PHE A 96 10.55 4.90 8.92
N TYR A 97 9.74 5.90 8.56
CA TYR A 97 10.25 7.20 8.15
C TYR A 97 11.21 7.78 9.20
N GLN A 98 12.32 8.32 8.74
CA GLN A 98 13.34 8.95 9.58
C GLN A 98 13.49 10.42 9.16
N LYS A 99 13.69 11.31 10.12
CA LYS A 99 13.81 12.77 9.88
C LYS A 99 14.80 13.14 8.76
N ASN A 100 15.84 12.32 8.55
CA ASN A 100 16.95 12.62 7.64
C ASN A 100 16.97 11.76 6.35
N LYS A 101 15.94 10.96 6.07
CA LYS A 101 15.84 10.22 4.80
C LYS A 101 14.95 11.00 3.81
N LYS A 102 15.46 11.27 2.60
CA LYS A 102 14.76 12.00 1.53
C LYS A 102 13.39 11.37 1.28
N LYS A 103 12.30 12.12 1.47
CA LYS A 103 10.92 11.70 1.16
C LYS A 103 10.80 11.44 -0.35
N HIS A 104 10.25 10.30 -0.74
CA HIS A 104 9.90 10.05 -2.14
C HIS A 104 8.49 10.63 -2.35
N HIS A 105 8.37 11.68 -3.15
CA HIS A 105 7.08 12.16 -3.63
C HIS A 105 7.20 12.43 -5.14
N SER A 106 7.22 11.35 -5.92
CA SER A 106 7.01 11.39 -7.37
C SER A 106 6.09 10.24 -7.72
N LEU A 107 4.78 10.46 -7.57
CA LEU A 107 3.76 9.59 -8.12
C LEU A 107 3.54 10.04 -9.55
N TRP A 108 4.09 9.28 -10.50
CA TRP A 108 3.74 9.41 -11.92
C TRP A 108 2.42 8.69 -12.13
N TYR A 109 1.35 9.47 -12.31
CA TYR A 109 0.08 8.96 -12.80
C TYR A 109 0.10 9.09 -14.32
N GLU A 110 0.18 7.99 -15.05
CA GLU A 110 -0.20 7.96 -16.46
C GLU A 110 -1.67 7.52 -16.55
N ASN A 111 -2.45 8.29 -17.32
CA ASN A 111 -3.87 8.10 -17.58
C ASN A 111 -4.17 6.81 -18.33
#